data_AF-A0A3E3E5S3-F1
#
_entry.id   AF-A0A3E3E5S3-F1
#
_cell.length_a   1.000
_cell.length_b   1.000
_cell.length_c   1.000
_cell.angle_alpha   90.00
_cell.angle_beta   90.00
_cell.angle_gamma   90.00
#
_symmetry.space_group_name_H-M   'P 1'
#
loop_
_entity.id
_entity.type
_entity.pdbx_description
1 polymer ?
#
loop_
_entity_poly.entity_id
_entity_poly.type
_entity_poly.pdbx_seq_one_letter_code
_entity_poly.pdbx_strand_id
1 'polypeptide(L)' 'MFGKRKDDEQMIGIIVDDTERRIIVRALADLRDKQRMEHKNHDFLDTLIVKVCDAPTTPTRSGYERS' A
#
# COMPACT_ATOMS: atom_id res chain seq x y z
N MET A 1 -15.83 -28.45 -24.22
CA MET A 1 -15.31 -27.07 -24.11
C MET A 1 -15.04 -26.78 -22.64
N PHE A 2 -13.78 -26.65 -22.22
CA PHE A 2 -13.43 -26.18 -20.88
C PHE A 2 -12.66 -24.88 -21.05
N GLY A 3 -13.36 -23.76 -20.82
CA GLY A 3 -12.79 -22.43 -20.89
C GLY A 3 -11.72 -22.28 -19.81
N LYS A 4 -10.48 -22.01 -20.22
CA LYS A 4 -9.42 -21.56 -19.32
C LYS A 4 -9.78 -20.12 -18.90
N ARG A 5 -10.25 -19.94 -17.66
CA ARG A 5 -10.14 -18.64 -17.00
C ARG A 5 -8.69 -18.49 -16.56
N LYS A 6 -7.89 -17.85 -17.41
CA LYS A 6 -6.57 -17.34 -17.05
C LYS A 6 -6.71 -15.83 -16.93
N ASP A 7 -7.33 -15.41 -15.83
CA ASP A 7 -6.99 -14.11 -15.27
C ASP A 7 -5.68 -14.35 -14.53
N ASP A 8 -4.57 -14.32 -15.27
CA ASP A 8 -3.24 -14.12 -14.70
C ASP A 8 -3.26 -12.68 -14.13
N GLU A 9 -3.92 -12.51 -12.97
CA GLU A 9 -3.94 -11.26 -12.21
C GLU A 9 -2.49 -10.96 -11.87
N GLN A 10 -1.88 -10.12 -12.70
CA GLN A 10 -0.48 -9.76 -12.60
C GLN A 10 -0.31 -9.04 -11.26
N MET A 11 0.17 -9.79 -10.26
CA MET A 11 0.40 -9.29 -8.91
C MET A 11 1.53 -8.28 -8.97
N ILE A 12 1.19 -7.01 -9.14
CA ILE A 12 2.14 -5.90 -9.08
C ILE A 12 2.45 -5.64 -7.60
N GLY A 13 3.65 -6.03 -7.18
CA GLY A 13 4.20 -5.67 -5.88
C GLY A 13 4.96 -4.34 -5.95
N ILE A 14 4.95 -3.58 -4.86
CA ILE A 14 5.77 -2.38 -4.69
C ILE A 14 6.80 -2.60 -3.59
N ILE A 15 8.00 -2.03 -3.76
CA ILE A 15 9.01 -1.94 -2.71
C ILE A 15 9.07 -0.45 -2.35
N VAL A 16 8.97 -0.14 -1.07
CA VAL A 16 8.86 1.24 -0.58
C VAL A 16 9.84 1.49 0.55
N ASP A 17 10.44 2.67 0.61
CA ASP A 17 11.26 3.05 1.77
C ASP A 17 10.41 3.40 3.01
N ASP A 18 11.05 3.64 4.16
CA ASP A 18 10.36 3.98 5.41
C ASP A 18 9.53 5.28 5.31
N THR A 19 10.00 6.25 4.52
CA THR A 19 9.33 7.53 4.32
C THR A 19 8.11 7.35 3.42
N GLU A 20 8.28 6.67 2.28
CA GLU A 20 7.20 6.33 1.35
C GLU A 20 6.10 5.50 2.04
N ARG A 21 6.49 4.48 2.82
CA ARG A 21 5.56 3.69 3.63
C ARG A 21 4.73 4.57 4.56
N ARG A 22 5.38 5.47 5.29
CA ARG A 22 4.69 6.40 6.22
C ARG A 22 3.72 7.33 5.47
N ILE A 23 4.13 7.85 4.31
CA ILE A 23 3.28 8.71 3.49
C ILE A 23 2.04 7.94 3.02
N ILE A 24 2.22 6.73 2.47
CA ILE A 24 1.11 5.91 1.95
C ILE A 24 0.16 5.50 3.09
N VAL A 25 0.68 4.99 4.20
CA VAL A 25 -0.14 4.60 5.37
C VAL A 25 -0.94 5.79 5.88
N ARG A 26 -0.31 6.97 5.98
CA ARG A 26 -0.99 8.20 6.43
C ARG A 26 -2.11 8.60 5.48
N ALA A 27 -1.85 8.62 4.18
CA ALA A 27 -2.84 8.97 3.16
C ALA A 27 -4.04 8.01 3.18
N LEU A 28 -3.80 6.70 3.31
CA LEU A 28 -4.85 5.69 3.39
C LEU A 28 -5.67 5.80 4.68
N ALA A 29 -5.03 6.05 5.82
CA ALA A 29 -5.73 6.26 7.09
C ALA A 29 -6.60 7.53 7.05
N ASP A 30 -6.05 8.65 6.55
CA ASP A 30 -6.79 9.90 6.40
C ASP A 30 -7.98 9.73 5.43
N LEU A 31 -7.82 8.95 4.36
CA LEU A 31 -8.91 8.63 3.43
C LEU A 31 -9.98 7.76 4.10
N ARG A 32 -9.59 6.72 4.84
CA ARG A 32 -10.52 5.85 5.56
C ARG A 32 -11.34 6.66 6.56
N ASP A 33 -10.69 7.55 7.31
CA ASP A 33 -11.36 8.34 8.33
C ASP A 33 -12.36 9.33 7.69
N LYS A 34 -12.00 9.98 6.58
CA LYS A 34 -12.94 10.80 5.79
C LYS A 34 -14.15 9.99 5.31
N GLN A 35 -13.93 8.80 4.78
CA GLN A 35 -15.02 7.96 4.26
C GLN A 35 -15.93 7.40 5.38
N ARG A 36 -15.37 7.14 6.56
CA ARG A 36 -16.16 6.81 7.76
C ARG A 36 -17.10 7.96 8.14
N MET A 37 -16.67 9.22 7.99
CA MET A 37 -17.55 10.37 8.21
C MET A 37 -18.67 10.44 7.16
N GLU A 38 -18.47 9.89 5.96
CA GLU A 38 -19.50 9.77 4.92
C GLU A 38 -20.42 8.54 5.10
N HIS A 39 -20.30 7.79 6.20
CA HIS A 39 -21.02 6.53 6.46
C HIS A 39 -20.83 5.46 5.37
N LYS A 40 -19.74 5.54 4.60
CA LYS A 40 -19.37 4.52 3.62
C LYS A 40 -18.43 3.52 4.26
N ASN A 41 -18.75 2.23 4.12
CA ASN A 41 -17.86 1.20 4.58
C ASN A 41 -16.78 0.90 3.52
N HIS A 42 -15.51 1.05 3.91
CA HIS A 42 -14.36 0.82 3.05
C HIS A 42 -13.32 -0.06 3.75
N ASP A 43 -13.73 -1.27 4.13
CA ASP A 43 -12.84 -2.31 4.70
C ASP A 43 -11.63 -2.64 3.80
N PHE A 44 -11.74 -2.35 2.49
CA PHE A 44 -10.62 -2.49 1.56
C PHE A 44 -9.45 -1.54 1.90
N LEU A 45 -9.72 -0.37 2.49
CA LEU A 45 -8.67 0.57 2.88
C LEU A 45 -7.85 0.02 4.05
N ASP A 46 -8.51 -0.60 5.03
CA ASP A 46 -7.81 -1.31 6.11
C ASP A 46 -6.98 -2.46 5.54
N THR A 47 -7.51 -3.18 4.54
CA THR A 47 -6.77 -4.22 3.81
C THR A 47 -5.53 -3.65 3.09
N LEU A 48 -5.64 -2.49 2.44
CA LEU A 48 -4.53 -1.83 1.77
C LEU A 48 -3.48 -1.32 2.78
N ILE A 49 -3.91 -0.76 3.91
CA ILE A 49 -3.00 -0.31 4.97
C ILE A 49 -2.16 -1.49 5.48
N VAL A 50 -2.79 -2.64 5.75
CA VAL A 50 -2.06 -3.86 6.18
C VAL A 50 -1.06 -4.30 5.11
N LYS A 51 -1.44 -4.32 3.84
CA LYS A 51 -0.54 -4.69 2.73
C LYS A 51 0.65 -3.75 2.59
N VAL A 52 0.46 -2.44 2.79
CA VAL A 52 1.55 -1.45 2.73
C VAL A 52 2.48 -1.58 3.94
N CYS A 53 1.92 -1.86 5.12
CA CYS A 53 2.71 -2.14 6.31
C CYS A 53 3.58 -3.39 6.17
N ASP A 54 3.11 -4.40 5.43
CA ASP A 54 3.84 -5.65 5.14
C ASP A 54 4.73 -5.58 3.89
N ALA A 55 4.61 -4.53 3.08
CA ALA A 55 5.41 -4.37 1.87
C ALA A 55 6.92 -4.40 2.19
N PRO A 56 7.77 -4.98 1.35
CA PRO A 56 9.21 -4.99 1.59
C PRO A 56 9.76 -3.56 1.66
N THR A 57 10.61 -3.28 2.66
CA THR A 57 11.36 -2.03 2.74
C THR A 57 12.63 -2.12 1.90
N THR A 58 12.88 -1.12 1.05
CA THR A 58 14.27 -0.87 0.65
C THR A 58 14.98 -0.20 1.82
N PRO A 59 16.14 -0.72 2.28
CA PRO A 59 16.95 0.04 3.22
C PRO A 59 17.29 1.35 2.53
N THR A 60 16.96 2.47 3.18
CA THR A 60 17.39 3.77 2.68
C THR A 60 18.91 3.69 2.50
N ARG A 61 19.39 3.92 1.28
CA ARG A 61 20.83 4.09 1.07
C ARG A 61 21.16 5.35 1.86
N SER A 62 21.65 5.19 3.08
CA SER A 62 22.17 6.26 3.93
C SER A 62 23.42 6.82 3.25
N GLY A 63 23.22 7.53 2.15
CA GLY A 63 24.22 8.25 1.39
C GLY A 63 24.02 9.74 1.65
N TYR A 64 24.15 10.15 2.91
CA TYR A 64 24.59 11.51 3.23
C TYR A 64 26.04 11.42 3.68
N GLU A 65 26.97 11.13 2.75
CA GLU A 65 28.31 11.68 2.93
C GLU A 65 28.18 13.18 2.69
N ARG A 66 28.02 13.88 3.80
CA ARG A 66 28.08 15.33 3.94
C ARG A 66 29.52 15.73 3.60
N SER A 67 29.80 15.95 2.30
CA SER A 67 31.02 16.61 1.83
C SER A 67 30.88 18.13 1.93
#